data_AF-A0A7Z0NEI6-F1
#
_entry.id   AF-A0A7Z0NEI6-F1
#
_cell.length_a   1.000
_cell.length_b   1.000
_cell.length_c   1.000
_cell.angle_alpha   90.00
_cell.angle_beta   90.00
_cell.angle_gamma   90.00
#
_symmetry.space_group_name_H-M   'P 1'
#
loop_
_entity.id
_entity.type
_entity.pdbx_description
1 polymer ?
#
loop_
_entity_poly.entity_id
_entity_poly.type
_entity_poly.pdbx_seq_one_letter_code
_entity_poly.pdbx_strand_id
1 'polypeptide(L)' 'MEDDYAFALQILDQLNGVEEFGAAYYQQRSDRIRELADQHQADSDQIFAVLVDAIRLDIKAHPNQERLQYLLNKNA' A
#
# COMPACT_ATOMS: atom_id res chain seq x y z
N MET A 1 10.37 6.70 -0.30
CA MET A 1 9.76 6.43 1.01
C MET A 1 8.31 6.88 1.05
N GLU A 2 7.98 8.16 0.87
CA GLU A 2 6.56 8.59 0.78
C GLU A 2 5.80 7.95 -0.40
N ASP A 3 6.40 7.97 -1.59
CA ASP A 3 5.81 7.36 -2.79
C ASP A 3 5.61 5.84 -2.63
N ASP A 4 6.48 5.17 -1.88
CA ASP A 4 6.41 3.72 -1.64
C ASP A 4 5.20 3.35 -0.79
N TYR A 5 4.78 4.23 0.13
CA TYR A 5 3.66 4.00 1.03
C TYR A 5 2.31 4.24 0.33
N ALA A 6 2.21 5.31 -0.46
CA ALA A 6 1.04 5.56 -1.29
C ALA A 6 0.82 4.40 -2.29
N PHE A 7 1.89 3.93 -2.91
CA PHE A 7 1.85 2.77 -3.81
C PHE A 7 1.41 1.49 -3.09
N ALA A 8 1.94 1.21 -1.91
CA ALA A 8 1.53 0.04 -1.11
C ALA A 8 0.02 0.05 -0.81
N LEU A 9 -0.52 1.20 -0.39
CA LEU A 9 -1.95 1.34 -0.11
C LEU A 9 -2.83 1.12 -1.35
N GLN A 10 -2.38 1.57 -2.52
CA GLN A 10 -3.05 1.33 -3.79
C GLN A 10 -3.10 -0.16 -4.14
N ILE A 11 -1.99 -0.88 -3.97
CA ILE A 11 -1.93 -2.33 -4.23
C ILE A 11 -2.84 -3.10 -3.25
N LEU A 12 -2.89 -2.69 -1.98
CA LEU A 12 -3.80 -3.29 -1.00
C LEU A 12 -5.27 -3.14 -1.40
N ASP A 13 -5.68 -1.94 -1.83
CA ASP A 13 -7.06 -1.69 -2.25
C ASP A 13 -7.40 -2.52 -3.50
N GLN A 14 -6.49 -2.60 -4.49
CA GLN A 14 -6.66 -3.45 -5.68
C GLN A 14 -6.78 -4.95 -5.34
N LEU A 15 -5.98 -5.45 -4.38
CA LEU A 15 -6.07 -6.83 -3.89
C LEU A 15 -7.42 -7.12 -3.25
N ASN A 16 -7.98 -6.15 -2.53
CA ASN A 16 -9.29 -6.26 -1.90
C ASN A 16 -10.47 -6.02 -2.85
N GLY A 17 -10.20 -5.85 -4.15
CA GLY A 17 -11.23 -5.63 -5.18
C GLY A 17 -11.86 -4.23 -5.15
N VAL A 18 -11.20 -3.27 -4.51
CA VAL A 18 -11.62 -1.86 -4.49
C VAL A 18 -11.20 -1.20 -5.80
N GLU A 19 -12.07 -0.36 -6.36
CA GLU A 19 -11.77 0.43 -7.55
C GLU A 19 -10.68 1.46 -7.25
N GLU A 20 -9.75 1.62 -8.18
CA GLU A 20 -8.56 2.45 -7.98
C GLU A 20 -8.92 3.94 -7.86
N PHE A 21 -8.50 4.57 -6.77
CA PHE A 21 -8.57 6.02 -6.59
C PHE A 21 -7.42 6.74 -7.30
N GLY A 22 -7.54 8.06 -7.50
CA GLY A 22 -6.44 8.86 -8.04
C GLY A 22 -5.23 8.93 -7.10
N ALA A 23 -4.02 9.10 -7.64
CA ALA A 23 -2.77 9.14 -6.87
C ALA A 23 -2.80 10.11 -5.67
N ALA A 24 -3.44 11.28 -5.83
CA ALA A 24 -3.59 12.26 -4.75
C ALA A 24 -4.33 11.70 -3.52
N TYR A 25 -5.27 10.77 -3.71
CA TYR A 25 -5.98 10.13 -2.61
C TYR A 25 -5.05 9.26 -1.77
N TYR A 26 -4.19 8.46 -2.41
CA TYR A 26 -3.27 7.58 -1.72
C TYR A 26 -2.16 8.34 -1.00
N GLN A 27 -1.70 9.46 -1.56
CA GLN A 27 -0.79 10.37 -0.87
C GLN A 27 -1.42 10.91 0.42
N GLN A 28 -2.61 11.50 0.31
CA GLN A 28 -3.37 12.03 1.46
C GLN A 28 -3.70 10.94 2.50
N ARG A 29 -3.89 9.70 2.06
CA ARG A 29 -4.11 8.57 2.95
C ARG A 29 -2.82 8.20 3.70
N SER A 30 -1.67 8.21 3.02
CA SER A 30 -0.38 7.99 3.67
C SER A 30 -0.08 9.08 4.71
N ASP A 31 -0.36 10.35 4.38
CA ASP A 31 -0.13 11.48 5.28
C ASP A 31 -0.98 11.37 6.54
N ARG A 32 -2.28 11.03 6.40
CA ARG A 32 -3.18 10.81 7.54
C ARG A 32 -2.73 9.65 8.44
N ILE A 33 -2.20 8.58 7.86
CA ILE A 33 -1.67 7.45 8.65
C ILE A 33 -0.45 7.90 9.46
N ARG A 34 0.43 8.72 8.87
CA ARG A 34 1.58 9.29 9.57
C ARG A 34 1.14 10.22 10.71
N GLU A 35 0.21 11.14 10.44
CA GLU A 35 -0.33 12.04 11.47
C GLU A 35 -0.97 11.27 12.63
N LEU A 36 -1.71 10.20 12.35
CA LEU A 36 -2.29 9.34 13.39
C LEU A 36 -1.21 8.58 14.15
N ALA A 37 -0.20 8.05 13.47
CA ALA A 37 0.92 7.37 14.12
C ALA A 37 1.63 8.31 15.11
N ASP A 38 1.89 9.55 14.71
CA ASP A 38 2.48 10.58 15.56
C ASP A 38 1.61 10.87 16.80
N GLN A 39 0.29 11.01 16.62
CA GLN A 39 -0.66 11.21 17.73
C GLN A 39 -0.65 10.04 18.73
N HIS A 40 -0.42 8.83 18.23
CA HIS A 40 -0.37 7.61 19.03
C HIS A 40 1.04 7.24 19.51
N GLN A 41 2.05 8.08 19.25
CA GLN A 41 3.47 7.79 19.55
C GLN A 41 3.94 6.45 18.94
N ALA A 42 3.37 6.10 17.80
CA ALA A 42 3.73 4.92 17.04
C ALA A 42 4.68 5.30 15.90
N ASP A 43 5.62 4.42 15.58
CA ASP A 43 6.54 4.63 14.47
C ASP A 43 5.79 4.37 13.14
N SER A 44 5.53 5.45 12.39
CA SER A 44 4.84 5.36 11.11
C SER A 44 5.62 4.51 10.10
N ASP A 45 6.95 4.59 10.10
CA ASP A 45 7.77 3.82 9.17
C ASP A 45 7.70 2.33 9.49
N GLN A 46 7.64 1.97 10.78
CA GLN A 46 7.42 0.59 11.19
C GLN A 46 6.02 0.09 10.79
N ILE A 47 4.98 0.91 10.95
CA ILE A 47 3.61 0.58 10.50
C ILE A 47 3.60 0.33 8.99
N PHE A 48 4.19 1.22 8.21
CA PHE A 48 4.23 1.07 6.76
C PHE A 48 5.06 -0.13 6.32
N ALA A 49 6.19 -0.42 6.97
CA ALA A 49 7.01 -1.59 6.69
C ALA A 49 6.20 -2.89 6.87
N VAL A 50 5.45 -3.01 7.98
CA VAL A 50 4.56 -4.15 8.22
C VAL A 50 3.47 -4.25 7.15
N LEU A 51 2.91 -3.11 6.73
CA LEU A 51 1.87 -3.05 5.71
C LEU A 51 2.38 -3.51 4.34
N VAL A 52 3.57 -3.05 3.94
CA VAL A 52 4.26 -3.46 2.71
C VAL A 52 4.56 -4.96 2.73
N ASP A 53 5.01 -5.49 3.86
CA ASP A 53 5.30 -6.92 3.98
C ASP A 53 4.03 -7.78 3.97
N ALA A 54 2.94 -7.32 4.59
CA ALA A 54 1.64 -7.97 4.49
C ALA A 54 1.15 -8.03 3.04
N ILE A 55 1.22 -6.92 2.30
CA ILE A 55 0.88 -6.88 0.87
C ILE A 55 1.75 -7.85 0.06
N ARG A 56 3.06 -7.92 0.32
CA ARG A 56 3.95 -8.87 -0.36
C ARG A 56 3.58 -10.32 -0.08
N LEU A 57 3.16 -10.64 1.15
CA LEU A 57 2.67 -11.97 1.51
C LEU A 57 1.36 -12.29 0.81
N ASP A 58 0.41 -11.36 0.81
CA ASP A 58 -0.88 -11.51 0.14
C ASP A 58 -0.69 -11.72 -1.37
N ILE A 59 0.18 -10.95 -2.03
CA ILE A 59 0.50 -11.15 -3.45
C ILE A 59 1.05 -12.56 -3.73
N LYS A 60 1.92 -13.07 -2.83
CA LYS A 60 2.48 -14.42 -2.97
C LYS A 60 1.45 -15.52 -2.75
N ALA A 61 0.44 -15.27 -1.94
CA ALA A 61 -0.62 -16.22 -1.61
C ALA A 61 -1.88 -16.06 -2.49
N HIS A 62 -2.01 -14.99 -3.26
CA HIS A 62 -3.23 -14.69 -4.01
C HIS A 62 -3.41 -15.61 -5.23
N PRO A 63 -4.60 -16.17 -5.48
CA PRO A 63 -4.88 -17.01 -6.65
C PRO A 63 -4.78 -16.29 -8.01
N ASN A 64 -4.61 -14.96 -8.01
CA ASN A 64 -4.47 -14.13 -9.22
C ASN A 64 -3.04 -13.57 -9.37
N GLN A 65 -2.05 -14.35 -8.94
CA GLN A 65 -0.63 -13.97 -8.90
C GLN A 65 -0.11 -13.36 -10.21
N GLU A 66 -0.55 -13.85 -11.38
CA GLU A 66 -0.19 -13.31 -12.70
C GLU A 66 -0.68 -11.88 -12.91
N ARG A 67 -1.89 -11.54 -12.46
CA ARG A 67 -2.47 -10.20 -12.62
C ARG A 67 -1.75 -9.18 -11.75
N LEU A 68 -1.26 -9.59 -10.58
CA LEU A 68 -0.48 -8.74 -9.67
C LEU A 68 0.94 -8.51 -10.18
N GLN A 69 1.61 -9.56 -10.72
CA GLN A 69 2.91 -9.37 -11.37
C GLN A 69 2.81 -8.42 -12.57
N TYR A 70 1.72 -8.50 -13.34
CA TYR A 70 1.47 -7.56 -14.43
C TYR A 70 1.35 -6.11 -13.95
N LEU A 71 0.63 -5.85 -12.87
CA LEU A 71 0.50 -4.49 -12.31
C LEU A 71 1.81 -3.95 -11.75
N LEU A 72 2.61 -4.79 -11.09
CA LEU A 72 3.94 -4.42 -10.60
C LEU A 72 4.91 -4.07 -11.75
N ASN A 73 4.83 -4.79 -12.87
CA ASN A 73 5.71 -4.57 -14.02
C ASN A 73 5.25 -3.42 -14.94
N LYS A 74 3.98 -2.99 -14.86
CA LYS A 74 3.43 -1.92 -15.71
C LYS A 74 3.72 -0.52 -15.17
N ASN A 75 3.99 -0.40 -13.87
CA ASN A 75 4.34 0.84 -13.18
C ASN A 75 5.84 0.98 -12.87
N ALA A 76 6.68 0.06 -13.41
CA ALA A 76 8.14 0.14 -13.40
C ALA A 76 8.66 0.76 -14.70
#